data_AF-A0A2G9PRY0-F1
#
_entry.id   AF-A0A2G9PRY0-F1
#
_cell.length_a   1.000
_cell.length_b   1.000
_cell.length_c   1.000
_cell.angle_alpha   90.00
_cell.angle_beta   90.00
_cell.angle_gamma   90.00
#
_symmetry.space_group_name_H-M   'P 1'
#
loop_
_entity.id
_entity.type
_entity.pdbx_description
1 polymer ?
#
loop_
_entity_poly.entity_id
_entity_poly.type
_entity_poly.pdbx_seq_one_letter_code
_entity_poly.pdbx_strand_id
1 'polypeptide(L)'
;MLFVAVFALSASAVEAPALVLSVSPTTYGTPVQAQFFAFNAPTDSLGTVNCIPKLDGRNLAAFDVPSGASPSNPYTRTISSPALSIGQHTLSVYCEKKMAGLITTWSASADASFTVGGTEAACTDTDGGINYPVKGVCTSGDTATGSVTGEDYCADNALNTLNEFYCSQSSCMKETHVCPNGCADGACLSAAAKPVRVC
;
A
#
# COMPACT_ATOMS: atom_id res chain seq x y z
N MET A 1 -35.80 -17.95 57.53
CA MET A 1 -35.43 -16.52 57.45
C MET A 1 -33.93 -16.43 57.19
N LEU A 2 -33.53 -16.11 55.95
CA LEU A 2 -32.53 -15.08 55.63
C LEU A 2 -32.47 -14.96 54.10
N PHE A 3 -33.24 -14.03 53.53
CA PHE A 3 -33.04 -13.57 52.16
C PHE A 3 -31.85 -12.62 52.18
N VAL A 4 -30.74 -13.01 51.57
CA VAL A 4 -29.64 -12.07 51.31
C VAL A 4 -29.95 -11.38 49.98
N ALA A 5 -30.53 -10.19 50.06
CA ALA A 5 -30.66 -9.28 48.94
C ALA A 5 -29.28 -8.68 48.65
N VAL A 6 -28.64 -9.11 47.56
CA VAL A 6 -27.49 -8.40 47.01
C VAL A 6 -28.05 -7.19 46.26
N PHE A 7 -28.05 -6.03 46.92
CA PHE A 7 -28.20 -4.75 46.26
C PHE A 7 -26.95 -4.52 45.40
N ALA A 8 -27.06 -4.75 44.10
CA ALA A 8 -26.11 -4.18 43.15
C ALA A 8 -26.34 -2.66 43.17
N LEU A 9 -25.44 -1.91 43.80
CA LEU A 9 -25.36 -0.47 43.58
C LEU A 9 -25.15 -0.26 42.08
N SER A 10 -26.12 0.38 41.44
CA SER A 10 -26.01 0.90 40.08
C SER A 10 -24.99 2.04 40.07
N ALA A 11 -23.71 1.71 39.97
CA ALA A 11 -22.78 2.59 39.31
C ALA A 11 -23.14 2.54 37.82
N SER A 12 -23.60 3.65 37.26
CA SER A 12 -23.71 3.80 35.81
C SER A 12 -22.30 3.60 35.25
N ALA A 13 -22.01 2.39 34.77
CA ALA A 13 -20.84 2.17 33.95
C ALA A 13 -21.05 3.06 32.72
N VAL A 14 -20.35 4.19 32.69
CA VAL A 14 -20.20 4.97 31.47
C VAL A 14 -19.54 3.99 30.51
N GLU A 15 -20.31 3.44 29.57
CA GLU A 15 -19.77 2.57 28.52
C GLU A 15 -18.64 3.34 27.86
N ALA A 16 -17.41 2.85 28.04
CA ALA A 16 -16.27 3.42 27.37
C ALA A 16 -16.56 3.38 25.86
N PRO A 17 -16.32 4.47 25.12
CA PRO A 17 -16.54 4.44 23.69
C PRO A 17 -15.71 3.32 23.08
N ALA A 18 -16.35 2.44 22.30
CA ALA A 18 -15.64 1.37 21.63
C ALA A 18 -15.30 1.80 20.21
N LEU A 19 -14.07 1.49 19.82
CA LEU A 19 -13.58 1.62 18.46
C LEU A 19 -13.59 0.23 17.83
N VAL A 20 -14.30 0.07 16.71
CA VAL A 20 -14.21 -1.15 15.92
C VAL A 20 -13.62 -0.79 14.56
N LEU A 21 -12.62 -1.57 14.15
CA LEU A 21 -11.94 -1.42 12.89
C LEU A 21 -12.05 -2.74 12.13
N SER A 22 -12.62 -2.70 10.93
CA SER A 22 -12.62 -3.84 10.02
C SER A 22 -11.92 -3.46 8.72
N VAL A 23 -11.11 -4.37 8.19
CA VAL A 23 -10.34 -4.19 6.97
C VAL A 23 -10.79 -5.21 5.95
N SER A 24 -11.13 -4.78 4.75
CA SER A 24 -11.45 -5.69 3.64
C SER A 24 -10.16 -6.27 3.04
N PRO A 25 -10.20 -7.48 2.46
CA PRO A 25 -9.03 -8.07 1.81
C PRO A 25 -8.48 -7.13 0.74
N THR A 26 -7.15 -6.95 0.75
CA THR A 26 -6.44 -6.04 -0.13
C THR A 26 -5.58 -6.85 -1.10
N THR A 27 -5.65 -6.49 -2.37
CA THR A 27 -4.71 -6.99 -3.37
C THR A 27 -3.55 -6.01 -3.49
N TYR A 28 -2.37 -6.52 -3.88
CA TYR A 28 -1.22 -5.69 -4.18
C TYR A 28 -1.60 -4.52 -5.11
N GLY A 29 -1.12 -3.32 -4.79
CA GLY A 29 -1.39 -2.11 -5.57
C GLY A 29 -2.74 -1.45 -5.30
N THR A 30 -3.63 -2.02 -4.48
CA THR A 30 -4.94 -1.41 -4.15
C THR A 30 -4.91 -0.62 -2.84
N PRO A 31 -5.62 0.52 -2.77
CA PRO A 31 -5.89 1.21 -1.52
C PRO A 31 -6.61 0.31 -0.51
N VAL A 32 -6.20 0.35 0.75
CA VAL A 32 -6.96 -0.27 1.85
C VAL A 32 -8.24 0.51 2.04
N GLN A 33 -9.35 -0.23 2.16
CA GLN A 33 -10.60 0.31 2.70
C GLN A 33 -10.83 -0.33 4.07
N ALA A 34 -10.83 0.51 5.09
CA ALA A 34 -11.22 0.11 6.44
C ALA A 34 -12.51 0.80 6.85
N GLN A 35 -13.43 0.06 7.47
CA GLN A 35 -14.59 0.63 8.11
C GLN A 35 -14.26 0.90 9.57
N PHE A 36 -14.48 2.15 9.94
CA PHE A 36 -14.32 2.65 11.28
C PHE A 36 -15.69 2.78 11.94
N PHE A 37 -15.85 2.27 13.16
CA PHE A 37 -17.06 2.48 13.96
C PHE A 37 -16.67 3.18 15.27
N ALA A 38 -17.28 4.34 15.51
CA ALA A 38 -17.22 5.02 16.80
C ALA A 38 -18.60 5.47 17.25
N PHE A 39 -18.81 5.46 18.56
CA PHE A 39 -19.93 6.09 19.22
C PHE A 39 -19.43 7.07 20.27
N ASN A 40 -20.18 8.13 20.50
CA ASN A 40 -19.93 9.10 21.56
C ASN A 40 -21.05 8.97 22.60
N ALA A 41 -20.73 9.06 23.89
CA ALA A 41 -21.76 8.92 24.91
C ALA A 41 -22.80 10.06 24.77
N PRO A 42 -24.12 9.77 24.80
CA PRO A 42 -25.17 10.72 24.45
C PRO A 42 -25.31 11.91 25.42
N THR A 43 -24.63 11.87 26.57
CA THR A 43 -24.71 12.92 27.60
C THR A 43 -23.71 14.05 27.42
N ASP A 44 -22.85 14.00 26.39
CA ASP A 44 -21.94 15.10 26.11
C ASP A 44 -22.41 15.93 24.90
N SER A 45 -22.68 17.20 25.15
CA SER A 45 -23.06 18.19 24.15
C SER A 45 -21.88 19.11 23.78
N LEU A 46 -20.68 18.82 24.30
CA LEU A 46 -19.53 19.72 24.27
C LEU A 46 -18.27 18.96 23.83
N GLY A 47 -18.06 18.84 22.52
CA GLY A 47 -16.75 18.54 21.93
C GLY A 47 -16.81 17.61 20.71
N THR A 48 -15.93 17.89 19.74
CA THR A 48 -15.67 17.02 18.59
C THR A 48 -14.65 15.95 18.97
N VAL A 49 -14.87 14.70 18.56
CA VAL A 49 -13.86 13.63 18.70
C VAL A 49 -12.98 13.65 17.47
N ASN A 50 -11.69 13.93 17.65
CA ASN A 50 -10.71 13.95 16.59
C ASN A 50 -10.01 12.59 16.50
N CYS A 51 -10.02 12.00 15.32
CA CYS A 51 -9.41 10.69 15.04
C CYS A 51 -8.28 10.81 14.03
N ILE A 52 -7.15 10.16 14.35
CA ILE A 52 -5.92 10.14 13.55
C ILE A 52 -5.62 8.69 13.19
N PRO A 53 -5.96 8.26 11.96
CA PRO A 53 -5.54 6.96 11.45
C PRO A 53 -4.05 6.95 11.09
N LYS A 54 -3.39 5.82 11.29
CA LYS A 54 -1.99 5.56 10.95
C LYS A 54 -1.85 4.21 10.27
N LEU A 55 -1.13 4.16 9.16
CA LEU A 55 -0.80 2.93 8.45
C LEU A 55 0.70 2.68 8.54
N ASP A 56 1.10 1.60 9.19
CA ASP A 56 2.50 1.28 9.50
C ASP A 56 3.23 2.46 10.16
N GLY A 57 2.54 3.13 11.08
CA GLY A 57 3.05 4.32 11.77
C GLY A 57 2.98 5.64 10.98
N ARG A 58 2.60 5.63 9.70
CA ARG A 58 2.42 6.86 8.90
C ARG A 58 1.02 7.44 9.07
N ASN A 59 0.93 8.73 9.38
CA ASN A 59 -0.35 9.41 9.53
C ASN A 59 -1.12 9.44 8.20
N LEU A 60 -2.40 9.08 8.26
CA LEU A 60 -3.39 9.28 7.22
C LEU A 60 -4.23 10.53 7.53
N ALA A 61 -5.20 10.85 6.67
CA ALA A 61 -6.07 12.00 6.84
C ALA A 61 -6.91 11.87 8.11
N ALA A 62 -6.70 12.80 9.05
CA ALA A 62 -7.49 12.94 10.27
C ALA A 62 -8.95 13.27 9.94
N PHE A 63 -9.85 12.93 10.86
CA PHE A 63 -11.28 13.19 10.71
C PHE A 63 -11.96 13.35 12.06
N ASP A 64 -13.09 14.04 12.02
CA ASP A 64 -13.92 14.30 13.18
C ASP A 64 -15.12 13.36 13.21
N VAL A 65 -15.42 12.80 14.38
CA VAL A 65 -16.68 12.07 14.62
C VAL A 65 -17.74 13.09 15.03
N PRO A 66 -18.87 13.18 14.30
CA PRO A 66 -19.93 14.12 14.62
C PRO A 66 -20.63 13.77 15.93
N SER A 67 -21.15 14.79 16.61
CA SER A 67 -22.04 14.61 17.76
C SER A 67 -23.27 13.79 17.37
N GLY A 68 -23.72 12.88 18.24
CA GLY A 68 -24.90 12.04 18.01
C GLY A 68 -24.62 10.62 17.50
N ALA A 69 -23.36 10.27 17.25
CA ALA A 69 -22.96 8.88 17.04
C ALA A 69 -23.22 8.07 18.32
N SER A 70 -23.94 6.95 18.23
CA SER A 70 -24.31 6.11 19.39
C SER A 70 -24.15 4.62 19.03
N PRO A 71 -24.21 3.69 20.00
CA PRO A 71 -24.19 2.26 19.70
C PRO A 71 -25.30 1.82 18.72
N SER A 72 -26.46 2.50 18.74
CA SER A 72 -27.59 2.21 17.83
C SER A 72 -27.50 2.94 16.49
N ASN A 73 -26.60 3.92 16.35
CA ASN A 73 -26.34 4.67 15.12
C ASN A 73 -24.85 5.07 15.06
N PRO A 74 -23.95 4.11 14.77
CA PRO A 74 -22.52 4.36 14.81
C PRO A 74 -22.08 5.23 13.62
N TYR A 75 -21.12 6.12 13.86
CA TYR A 75 -20.47 6.83 12.77
C TYR A 75 -19.56 5.89 12.00
N THR A 76 -19.81 5.75 10.69
CA THR A 76 -19.01 4.92 9.80
C THR A 76 -18.22 5.77 8.83
N ARG A 77 -16.92 5.47 8.68
CA ARG A 77 -16.05 6.13 7.69
C ARG A 77 -15.16 5.12 6.99
N THR A 78 -15.02 5.27 5.67
CA THR A 78 -14.00 4.57 4.89
C THR A 78 -12.69 5.34 4.97
N ILE A 79 -11.64 4.66 5.41
CA ILE A 79 -10.27 5.17 5.38
C ILE A 79 -9.59 4.62 4.12
N SER A 80 -9.10 5.50 3.26
CA SER A 80 -8.32 5.14 2.07
C SER A 80 -6.83 5.33 2.31
N SER A 81 -6.01 4.36 1.87
CA SER A 81 -4.55 4.45 1.90
C SER A 81 -3.94 4.59 0.49
N PRO A 82 -2.66 4.95 0.39
CA PRO A 82 -1.87 4.64 -0.81
C PRO A 82 -1.84 3.13 -1.10
N ALA A 83 -1.41 2.79 -2.32
CA ALA A 83 -1.09 1.41 -2.69
C ALA A 83 -0.09 0.79 -1.71
N LEU A 84 -0.31 -0.47 -1.34
CA LEU A 84 0.55 -1.21 -0.41
C LEU A 84 1.40 -2.27 -1.09
N SER A 85 2.58 -2.47 -0.51
CA SER A 85 3.47 -3.59 -0.80
C SER A 85 2.88 -4.91 -0.32
N ILE A 86 3.42 -6.01 -0.81
CA ILE A 86 3.12 -7.34 -0.27
C ILE A 86 3.72 -7.43 1.15
N GLY A 87 2.98 -8.04 2.07
CA GLY A 87 3.44 -8.28 3.43
C GLY A 87 2.41 -7.96 4.49
N GLN A 88 2.87 -7.96 5.74
CA GLN A 88 2.05 -7.63 6.89
C GLN A 88 2.01 -6.13 7.12
N HIS A 89 0.82 -5.60 7.31
CA HIS A 89 0.56 -4.19 7.55
C HIS A 89 -0.32 -4.01 8.79
N THR A 90 -0.19 -2.85 9.44
CA THR A 90 -0.98 -2.50 10.61
C THR A 90 -1.63 -1.13 10.44
N LEU A 91 -2.96 -1.11 10.52
CA LEU A 91 -3.76 0.12 10.59
C LEU A 91 -4.13 0.38 12.05
N SER A 92 -3.65 1.49 12.60
CA SER A 92 -3.98 1.98 13.93
C SER A 92 -4.85 3.20 13.82
N VAL A 93 -5.92 3.30 14.61
CA VAL A 93 -6.71 4.53 14.73
C VAL A 93 -6.70 4.98 16.17
N TYR A 94 -6.26 6.21 16.40
CA TYR A 94 -6.29 6.85 17.71
C TYR A 94 -7.28 8.01 17.67
N CYS A 95 -8.21 8.05 18.62
CA CYS A 95 -9.19 9.11 18.75
C CYS A 95 -9.06 9.77 20.12
N GLU A 96 -9.14 11.10 20.14
CA GLU A 96 -9.17 11.88 21.37
C GLU A 96 -10.34 12.85 21.36
N LYS A 97 -10.89 13.09 22.55
CA LYS A 97 -11.88 14.14 22.77
C LYS A 97 -11.33 15.21 23.68
N LYS A 98 -11.52 16.47 23.29
CA LYS A 98 -11.22 17.64 24.13
C LYS A 98 -12.52 18.35 24.49
N MET A 99 -12.79 18.48 25.80
CA MET A 99 -13.84 19.35 26.30
C MET A 99 -13.26 20.74 26.55
N ALA A 100 -14.08 21.78 26.37
CA ALA A 100 -13.66 23.16 26.60
C ALA A 100 -13.07 23.33 28.02
N GLY A 101 -11.80 23.71 28.12
CA GLY A 101 -11.11 23.94 29.40
C GLY A 101 -10.38 22.73 30.01
N LEU A 102 -10.40 21.56 29.38
CA LEU A 102 -9.59 20.40 29.78
C LEU A 102 -8.58 20.00 28.69
N ILE A 103 -7.44 19.45 29.12
CA ILE A 103 -6.34 19.02 28.24
C ILE A 103 -6.72 17.83 27.33
N THR A 104 -7.41 16.83 27.87
CA THR A 104 -8.05 15.72 27.15
C THR A 104 -9.05 15.07 28.10
N THR A 105 -10.21 14.66 27.60
CA THR A 105 -11.27 14.09 28.45
C THR A 105 -11.45 12.60 28.22
N TRP A 106 -11.04 12.09 27.06
CA TRP A 106 -11.00 10.66 26.78
C TRP A 106 -10.16 10.36 25.54
N SER A 107 -9.60 9.14 25.48
CA SER A 107 -8.92 8.59 24.33
C SER A 107 -9.23 7.11 24.12
N ALA A 108 -9.35 6.66 22.86
CA ALA A 108 -9.27 5.25 22.49
C ALA A 108 -8.33 5.03 21.32
N SER A 109 -7.89 3.78 21.23
CA SER A 109 -7.24 3.24 20.05
C SER A 109 -7.84 1.90 19.65
N ALA A 110 -7.84 1.60 18.36
CA ALA A 110 -7.93 0.24 17.87
C ALA A 110 -6.94 0.01 16.74
N ASP A 111 -6.52 -1.24 16.65
CA ASP A 111 -5.55 -1.72 15.68
C ASP A 111 -6.14 -2.87 14.89
N ALA A 112 -5.88 -2.88 13.58
CA ALA A 112 -6.16 -4.01 12.71
C ALA A 112 -4.89 -4.37 11.95
N SER A 113 -4.47 -5.63 12.11
CA SER A 113 -3.40 -6.20 11.30
C SER A 113 -3.99 -6.97 10.14
N PHE A 114 -3.43 -6.79 8.95
CA PHE A 114 -3.83 -7.52 7.75
C PHE A 114 -2.61 -7.84 6.90
N THR A 115 -2.74 -8.85 6.07
CA THR A 115 -1.70 -9.25 5.12
C THR A 115 -2.16 -8.90 3.72
N VAL A 116 -1.39 -8.08 3.03
CA VAL A 116 -1.58 -7.84 1.59
C VAL A 116 -1.04 -9.06 0.87
N GLY A 117 -1.97 -9.87 0.36
CA GLY A 117 -1.65 -11.02 -0.47
C GLY A 117 -1.42 -10.61 -1.91
N GLY A 118 -0.49 -11.29 -2.57
CA GLY A 118 -0.22 -11.15 -3.98
C GLY A 118 1.00 -11.98 -4.35
N THR A 119 1.00 -12.54 -5.55
CA THR A 119 2.26 -12.85 -6.23
C THR A 119 2.66 -11.56 -6.93
N GLU A 120 3.76 -10.95 -6.53
CA GLU A 120 4.40 -9.97 -7.41
C GLU A 120 4.56 -10.68 -8.76
N ALA A 121 4.08 -10.09 -9.86
CA ALA A 121 4.33 -10.63 -11.18
C ALA A 121 5.85 -10.71 -11.33
N ALA A 122 6.40 -11.92 -11.24
CA ALA A 122 7.83 -12.10 -11.19
C ALA A 122 8.39 -11.61 -12.52
N CYS A 123 9.21 -10.58 -12.46
CA CYS A 123 10.02 -10.14 -13.59
C CYS A 123 11.44 -10.63 -13.35
N THR A 124 11.98 -11.37 -14.31
CA THR A 124 13.36 -11.83 -14.33
C THR A 124 14.05 -11.34 -15.59
N ASP A 125 15.29 -10.91 -15.43
CA ASP A 125 16.13 -10.41 -16.52
C ASP A 125 17.48 -11.13 -16.49
N THR A 126 17.93 -11.65 -17.63
CA THR A 126 19.11 -12.52 -17.67
C THR A 126 20.45 -11.80 -17.56
N ASP A 127 20.48 -10.50 -17.81
CA ASP A 127 21.70 -9.67 -17.76
C ASP A 127 21.74 -8.70 -16.55
N GLY A 128 20.69 -8.72 -15.72
CA GLY A 128 20.60 -7.96 -14.47
C GLY A 128 19.95 -6.57 -14.60
N GLY A 129 19.21 -6.29 -15.68
CA GLY A 129 18.48 -5.03 -15.85
C GLY A 129 18.93 -4.31 -17.10
N ILE A 130 19.25 -3.02 -16.98
CA ILE A 130 19.80 -2.27 -18.12
C ILE A 130 21.30 -2.56 -18.22
N ASN A 131 21.70 -3.40 -19.18
CA ASN A 131 23.06 -3.87 -19.40
C ASN A 131 23.40 -3.99 -20.90
N TYR A 132 23.44 -2.86 -21.59
CA TYR A 132 23.69 -2.75 -23.04
C TYR A 132 24.84 -3.60 -23.64
N PRO A 133 25.97 -3.88 -22.96
CA PRO A 133 27.04 -4.74 -23.49
C PRO A 133 26.73 -6.24 -23.51
N VAL A 134 25.67 -6.68 -22.83
CA VAL A 134 25.28 -8.09 -22.69
C VAL A 134 23.89 -8.24 -23.27
N LYS A 135 23.64 -9.32 -24.00
CA LYS A 135 22.29 -9.59 -24.50
C LYS A 135 21.42 -10.13 -23.36
N GLY A 136 20.33 -9.44 -23.07
CA GLY A 136 19.32 -9.79 -22.09
C GLY A 136 18.05 -10.43 -22.67
N VAL A 137 17.34 -11.14 -21.79
CA VAL A 137 15.98 -11.63 -21.99
C VAL A 137 15.20 -11.29 -20.74
N CYS A 138 14.25 -10.38 -20.88
CA CYS A 138 13.28 -10.05 -19.86
C CYS A 138 12.08 -10.99 -19.95
N THR A 139 11.69 -11.58 -18.83
CA THR A 139 10.47 -12.39 -18.67
C THR A 139 9.66 -11.85 -17.52
N SER A 140 8.43 -11.41 -17.77
CA SER A 140 7.49 -11.00 -16.71
C SER A 140 6.23 -11.87 -16.74
N GLY A 141 5.88 -12.47 -15.60
CA GLY A 141 4.67 -13.28 -15.46
C GLY A 141 3.46 -12.43 -15.09
N ASP A 142 2.65 -11.99 -16.07
CA ASP A 142 1.34 -11.40 -15.76
C ASP A 142 0.31 -12.52 -15.56
N THR A 143 -0.20 -12.66 -14.33
CA THR A 143 -1.25 -13.64 -13.99
C THR A 143 -2.57 -13.41 -14.73
N ALA A 144 -2.80 -12.21 -15.28
CA ALA A 144 -4.03 -11.86 -16.00
C ALA A 144 -3.94 -12.02 -17.53
N THR A 145 -2.76 -11.82 -18.13
CA THR A 145 -2.60 -11.81 -19.60
C THR A 145 -1.61 -12.85 -20.17
N GLY A 146 -0.89 -13.57 -19.30
CA GLY A 146 0.13 -14.55 -19.67
C GLY A 146 1.55 -14.00 -19.51
N SER A 147 2.55 -14.87 -19.65
CA SER A 147 3.95 -14.46 -19.58
C SER A 147 4.31 -13.57 -20.77
N VAL A 148 4.84 -12.37 -20.49
CA VAL A 148 5.44 -11.49 -21.50
C VAL A 148 6.94 -11.73 -21.52
N THR A 149 7.51 -11.95 -22.70
CA THR A 149 8.95 -12.10 -22.92
C THR A 149 9.43 -11.06 -23.91
N GLY A 150 10.46 -10.30 -23.55
CA GLY A 150 11.18 -9.38 -24.42
C GLY A 150 12.65 -9.77 -24.47
N GLU A 151 13.26 -9.72 -25.65
CA GLU A 151 14.66 -10.07 -25.87
C GLU A 151 15.36 -8.91 -26.55
N ASP A 152 16.59 -8.64 -26.15
CA ASP A 152 17.36 -7.52 -26.70
C ASP A 152 17.68 -7.74 -28.17
N TYR A 153 17.50 -6.67 -28.94
CA TYR A 153 17.76 -6.72 -30.37
C TYR A 153 18.24 -5.38 -30.93
N CYS A 154 19.14 -5.48 -31.91
CA CYS A 154 19.58 -4.35 -32.70
C CYS A 154 18.50 -3.96 -33.69
N ALA A 155 18.12 -2.68 -33.74
CA ALA A 155 17.09 -2.20 -34.66
C ALA A 155 17.57 -2.24 -36.11
N ASP A 156 16.87 -2.97 -36.98
CA ASP A 156 17.25 -3.17 -38.39
C ASP A 156 17.49 -1.86 -39.17
N ASN A 157 16.77 -0.80 -38.81
CA ASN A 157 16.82 0.49 -39.51
C ASN A 157 17.88 1.45 -38.96
N ALA A 158 18.60 1.07 -37.90
CA ALA A 158 19.65 1.88 -37.28
C ALA A 158 20.80 1.00 -36.80
N LEU A 159 21.90 0.99 -37.57
CA LEU A 159 23.10 0.16 -37.36
C LEU A 159 23.74 0.26 -35.96
N ASN A 160 23.33 1.26 -35.17
CA ASN A 160 23.88 1.57 -33.86
C ASN A 160 22.82 1.62 -32.76
N THR A 161 21.60 1.14 -32.98
CA THR A 161 20.52 1.26 -32.00
C THR A 161 20.14 -0.10 -31.43
N LEU A 162 20.20 -0.21 -30.10
CA LEU A 162 19.76 -1.35 -29.31
C LEU A 162 18.36 -1.08 -28.74
N ASN A 163 17.46 -2.05 -28.85
CA ASN A 163 16.27 -2.12 -28.02
C ASN A 163 16.58 -3.03 -26.85
N GLU A 164 16.68 -2.44 -25.67
CA GLU A 164 16.91 -3.09 -24.39
C GLU A 164 15.57 -3.45 -23.76
N PHE A 165 15.38 -4.71 -23.38
CA PHE A 165 14.28 -5.15 -22.55
C PHE A 165 14.79 -5.45 -21.16
N TYR A 166 14.24 -4.74 -20.18
CA TYR A 166 14.67 -4.89 -18.79
C TYR A 166 13.49 -5.00 -17.84
N CYS A 167 13.75 -5.60 -16.69
CA CYS A 167 12.78 -5.65 -15.61
C CYS A 167 12.67 -4.31 -14.87
N SER A 168 11.48 -3.72 -14.88
CA SER A 168 11.13 -2.60 -14.02
C SER A 168 9.91 -2.96 -13.19
N GLN A 169 10.10 -3.03 -11.87
CA GLN A 169 9.09 -3.56 -10.94
C GLN A 169 8.66 -4.97 -11.39
N SER A 170 7.40 -5.13 -11.80
CA SER A 170 6.79 -6.41 -12.13
C SER A 170 6.51 -6.57 -13.64
N SER A 171 7.16 -5.78 -14.49
CA SER A 171 6.90 -5.78 -15.94
C SER A 171 8.17 -5.60 -16.77
N CYS A 172 8.19 -6.26 -17.93
CA CYS A 172 9.21 -6.01 -18.94
C CYS A 172 8.98 -4.66 -19.62
N MET A 173 9.96 -3.79 -19.48
CA MET A 173 9.99 -2.47 -20.12
C MET A 173 10.98 -2.49 -21.27
N LYS A 174 10.77 -1.61 -22.25
CA LYS A 174 11.68 -1.45 -23.39
C LYS A 174 12.29 -0.05 -23.39
N GLU A 175 13.61 0.02 -23.50
CA GLU A 175 14.37 1.25 -23.75
C GLU A 175 15.10 1.17 -25.08
N THR A 176 15.29 2.32 -25.74
CA THR A 176 16.06 2.41 -26.98
C THR A 176 17.36 3.16 -26.70
N HIS A 177 18.49 2.50 -26.91
CA HIS A 177 19.82 3.04 -26.64
C HIS A 177 20.66 3.11 -27.92
N VAL A 178 21.49 4.15 -28.08
CA VAL A 178 22.40 4.30 -29.23
C VAL A 178 23.81 3.84 -28.82
N CYS A 179 24.20 2.67 -29.30
CA CYS A 179 25.52 2.07 -29.10
C CYS A 179 26.64 2.88 -29.77
N PRO A 180 27.64 3.36 -29.02
CA PRO A 180 28.73 4.19 -29.57
C PRO A 180 29.57 3.52 -30.67
N ASN A 181 29.73 2.19 -30.60
CA ASN A 181 30.56 1.43 -31.55
C ASN A 181 29.75 0.51 -32.48
N GLY A 182 28.44 0.68 -32.54
CA GLY A 182 27.53 -0.19 -33.26
C GLY A 182 26.87 -1.24 -32.38
N CYS A 183 25.77 -1.79 -32.90
CA CYS A 183 25.02 -2.86 -32.26
C CYS A 183 25.19 -4.13 -33.09
N ALA A 184 25.46 -5.25 -32.45
CA ALA A 184 25.46 -6.57 -33.09
C ALA A 184 24.93 -7.61 -32.10
N ASP A 185 24.21 -8.61 -32.61
CA ASP A 185 23.70 -9.75 -31.84
C ASP A 185 22.90 -9.37 -30.58
N GLY A 186 22.21 -8.23 -30.60
CA GLY A 186 21.42 -7.76 -29.46
C GLY A 186 22.25 -7.17 -28.32
N ALA A 187 23.47 -6.71 -28.60
CA ALA A 187 24.31 -6.01 -27.63
C ALA A 187 25.12 -4.88 -28.28
N CYS A 188 25.52 -3.90 -27.48
CA CYS A 188 26.44 -2.85 -27.89
C CYS A 188 27.87 -3.37 -27.99
N LEU A 189 28.52 -3.07 -29.12
CA LEU A 189 29.92 -3.42 -29.33
C LEU A 189 30.84 -2.57 -28.43
N SER A 190 31.85 -3.22 -27.85
CA SER A 190 32.96 -2.53 -27.22
C SER A 190 33.90 -1.93 -28.27
N ALA A 191 34.74 -0.98 -27.88
CA ALA A 191 35.68 -0.33 -28.80
C ALA A 191 36.65 -1.32 -29.49
N ALA A 192 36.95 -2.46 -28.85
CA ALA A 192 37.80 -3.51 -29.40
C ALA A 192 37.09 -4.41 -30.42
N ALA A 193 35.76 -4.46 -30.38
CA ALA A 193 34.94 -5.35 -31.22
C ALA A 193 34.39 -4.67 -32.47
N LYS A 194 34.70 -3.39 -32.71
CA LYS A 194 34.25 -2.68 -33.91
C LYS A 194 34.76 -3.42 -35.15
N PRO A 195 33.88 -3.96 -36.03
CA PRO A 195 34.33 -4.64 -37.23
C PRO A 195 35.09 -3.62 -38.10
N VAL A 196 36.39 -3.88 -38.26
CA VAL A 196 37.21 -3.12 -39.19
C VAL A 196 36.65 -3.41 -40.58
N ARG A 197 36.00 -2.42 -41.19
CA ARG A 197 35.58 -2.53 -42.58
C ARG A 197 36.83 -2.64 -43.43
N VAL A 198 37.13 -3.85 -43.90
CA VAL A 198 38.15 -4.07 -44.93
C VAL A 198 37.51 -3.64 -46.25
N CYS A 199 37.98 -2.51 -46.78
CA CYS A 199 37.61 -1.99 -48.08
C CYS A 199 38.27 -2.79 -49.21
#